data_AF-A0A7M1VP44-F1
#
_entry.id   AF-A0A7M1VP44-F1
#
_cell.length_a   1.000
_cell.length_b   1.000
_cell.length_c   1.000
_cell.angle_alpha   90.00
_cell.angle_beta   90.00
_cell.angle_gamma   90.00
#
_symmetry.space_group_name_H-M   'P 1'
#
loop_
_entity.id
_entity.type
_entity.pdbx_description
1 polymer ?
#
loop_
_entity_poly.entity_id
_entity_poly.type
_entity_poly.pdbx_seq_one_letter_code
_entity_poly.pdbx_strand_id
1 'polypeptide(L)' 'LECGAVLGPIFTPDSSIYLSYITKGSGRVVIVGLFGKVVLDTKVEEGDLFFVPKFFPFVVEADEGGIEFVSMKTSSK' A
#
# COMPACT_ATOMS: atom_id res chain seq x y z
N LEU A 1 2.56 8.34 -8.01
CA LEU A 1 3.94 7.83 -8.11
C LEU A 1 4.27 7.71 -9.59
N GLU A 2 5.36 8.35 -10.02
CA GLU A 2 5.83 8.27 -11.41
C GLU A 2 6.42 6.89 -11.73
N CYS A 3 6.69 6.61 -13.00
CA CYS A 3 7.32 5.38 -13.50
C CYS A 3 8.51 4.93 -12.62
N GLY A 4 8.45 3.71 -12.09
CA GLY A 4 9.52 3.11 -11.29
C GLY A 4 9.74 3.75 -9.90
N ALA A 5 8.88 4.69 -9.49
CA ALA A 5 8.95 5.25 -8.14
C ALA A 5 8.39 4.26 -7.10
N VAL A 6 9.00 4.28 -5.92
CA VAL A 6 8.61 3.44 -4.78
C VAL A 6 8.21 4.31 -3.60
N LEU A 7 7.11 3.96 -2.95
CA LEU A 7 6.70 4.50 -1.66
C LEU A 7 6.94 3.45 -0.56
N GLY A 8 7.70 3.82 0.46
CA GLY A 8 7.86 3.06 1.71
C GLY A 8 9.29 2.63 2.04
N PRO A 9 9.48 1.76 3.04
CA PRO A 9 8.42 1.09 3.81
C PRO A 9 7.63 2.04 4.74
N ILE A 10 6.31 1.85 4.82
CA ILE A 10 5.39 2.59 5.71
C ILE A 10 4.67 1.60 6.63
N PHE A 11 4.40 1.99 7.87
CA PHE A 11 3.52 1.26 8.78
C PHE A 11 2.86 2.21 9.79
N THR A 12 1.78 1.76 10.43
CA THR A 12 1.18 2.45 11.58
C THR A 12 1.63 1.81 12.90
N PRO A 13 2.17 2.59 13.86
CA PRO A 13 2.56 2.11 15.19
C PRO A 13 1.42 2.16 16.22
N ASP A 14 0.22 2.59 15.81
CA ASP A 14 -0.96 2.79 16.65
C ASP A 14 -2.11 1.85 16.24
N SER A 15 -3.34 2.13 16.68
CA SER A 15 -4.53 1.34 16.33
C SER A 15 -5.04 1.58 14.91
N SER A 16 -4.42 2.49 14.16
CA SER A 16 -4.85 2.87 12.83
C SER A 16 -4.46 1.84 11.77
N ILE A 17 -5.27 1.77 10.71
CA ILE A 17 -4.98 1.02 9.48
C ILE A 17 -4.91 1.98 8.30
N TYR A 18 -4.23 1.58 7.23
CA TYR A 18 -4.36 2.24 5.93
C TYR A 18 -5.43 1.55 5.09
N LEU A 19 -6.27 2.33 4.43
CA LEU A 19 -7.18 1.88 3.38
C LEU A 19 -6.88 2.70 2.12
N SER A 20 -6.47 2.03 1.05
CA SER A 20 -5.98 2.67 -0.17
C SER A 20 -6.80 2.21 -1.38
N TYR A 21 -7.24 3.17 -2.19
CA TYR A 21 -7.96 2.94 -3.45
C TYR A 21 -7.14 3.47 -4.62
N ILE A 22 -6.94 2.65 -5.65
CA ILE A 22 -6.19 3.03 -6.85
C ILE A 22 -7.09 3.82 -7.78
N THR A 23 -6.75 5.09 -8.00
CA THR A 23 -7.54 6.01 -8.82
C THR A 23 -7.12 5.99 -10.28
N LYS A 24 -5.88 5.58 -10.59
CA LYS A 24 -5.35 5.50 -11.95
C LYS A 24 -4.04 4.70 -11.99
N GLY A 25 -3.79 4.05 -13.13
CA GLY A 25 -2.53 3.35 -13.38
C GLY A 25 -2.42 2.02 -12.64
N SER A 26 -1.20 1.54 -12.46
CA SER A 26 -0.96 0.23 -11.82
C SER A 26 0.39 0.14 -11.14
N GLY A 27 0.52 -0.82 -10.24
CA GLY A 27 1.75 -1.06 -9.52
C GLY A 27 1.70 -2.33 -8.69
N ARG A 28 2.73 -2.54 -7.88
CA ARG A 28 2.86 -3.69 -7.00
C ARG A 28 2.79 -3.26 -5.54
N VAL A 29 1.99 -3.97 -4.76
CA VAL A 29 1.90 -3.80 -3.31
C VAL A 29 2.49 -5.03 -2.64
N VAL A 30 3.44 -4.80 -1.73
CA VAL A 30 4.01 -5.85 -0.88
C VAL A 30 3.76 -5.49 0.57
N ILE A 31 3.13 -6.40 1.32
CA ILE A 31 2.86 -6.27 2.75
C ILE A 31 3.62 -7.35 3.50
N VAL A 32 4.38 -6.93 4.51
CA VAL A 32 5.14 -7.81 5.39
C VAL A 32 4.44 -7.88 6.74
N GLY A 33 4.18 -9.11 7.21
CA GLY A 33 3.57 -9.38 8.51
C GLY A 33 4.59 -9.75 9.58
N LEU A 34 4.08 -10.36 10.65
CA LEU A 34 4.88 -10.79 11.79
C LEU A 34 6.02 -11.72 11.36
N PHE A 35 7.17 -11.58 12.03
CA PHE A 35 8.37 -12.36 11.75
C PHE A 35 8.92 -12.21 10.32
N GLY A 36 8.63 -11.09 9.66
CA GLY A 36 9.19 -10.77 8.35
C GLY A 36 8.60 -11.57 7.18
N LYS A 37 7.46 -12.25 7.39
CA LYS A 37 6.79 -13.01 6.32
C LYS A 37 6.05 -12.08 5.38
N VAL A 38 6.24 -12.24 4.08
CA VAL A 38 5.38 -11.60 3.08
C VAL A 38 3.99 -12.21 3.18
N VAL A 39 2.99 -11.38 3.49
CA VAL A 39 1.59 -11.80 3.62
C VAL A 39 0.72 -11.37 2.45
N LEU A 40 1.18 -10.37 1.69
CA LEU A 40 0.60 -9.97 0.42
C LEU A 40 1.72 -9.54 -0.51
N ASP A 41 1.66 -9.98 -1.75
CA ASP A 41 2.53 -9.56 -2.85
C ASP A 41 1.68 -9.65 -4.11
N THR A 42 1.14 -8.52 -4.55
CA THR A 42 0.18 -8.49 -5.64
C THR A 42 0.32 -7.25 -6.49
N LYS A 43 -0.02 -7.40 -7.77
CA LYS A 43 -0.32 -6.26 -8.63
C LYS A 43 -1.66 -5.66 -8.24
N VAL A 44 -1.77 -4.34 -8.35
CA VAL A 44 -2.99 -3.56 -8.20
C VAL A 44 -3.14 -2.61 -9.39
N GLU A 45 -4.37 -2.35 -9.79
CA GLU A 45 -4.72 -1.47 -10.90
C GLU A 45 -5.93 -0.58 -10.56
N GLU A 46 -6.27 0.33 -11.47
CA GLU A 46 -7.39 1.26 -11.30
C GLU A 46 -8.68 0.52 -10.89
N GLY A 47 -9.30 0.98 -9.80
CA GLY A 47 -10.49 0.34 -9.22
C GLY A 47 -10.19 -0.60 -8.05
N ASP A 48 -8.93 -1.02 -7.86
CA ASP A 48 -8.57 -1.88 -6.75
C ASP A 48 -8.55 -1.14 -5.41
N LEU A 49 -8.94 -1.88 -4.36
CA LEU A 49 -8.91 -1.44 -2.98
C LEU A 49 -8.05 -2.42 -2.17
N PHE A 50 -7.10 -1.91 -1.40
CA PHE A 50 -6.34 -2.72 -0.43
C PHE A 50 -6.26 -2.01 0.92
N PHE A 51 -6.12 -2.79 1.99
CA PHE A 51 -5.88 -2.25 3.32
C PHE A 51 -4.64 -2.87 3.94
N VAL A 52 -3.99 -2.11 4.82
CA VAL A 52 -2.79 -2.56 5.54
C VAL A 52 -3.08 -2.58 7.04
N PRO A 53 -3.02 -3.75 7.69
CA PRO A 53 -3.17 -3.86 9.14
C PRO A 53 -2.10 -3.06 9.90
N LYS A 54 -2.42 -2.68 11.14
CA LYS A 54 -1.45 -2.04 12.04
C LYS A 54 -0.21 -2.89 12.25
N PHE A 55 0.96 -2.26 12.36
CA PHE A 55 2.27 -2.89 12.49
C PHE A 55 2.78 -3.69 11.29
N PHE A 56 2.08 -3.70 10.14
CA PHE A 56 2.52 -4.41 8.95
C PHE A 56 3.20 -3.41 8.00
N PRO A 57 4.52 -3.47 7.81
CA PRO A 57 5.19 -2.63 6.82
C PRO A 57 4.72 -2.98 5.42
N PHE A 58 4.53 -1.97 4.59
CA PHE A 58 4.21 -2.16 3.19
C PHE A 58 4.99 -1.18 2.30
N VAL A 59 5.13 -1.57 1.04
CA VAL A 59 5.64 -0.73 -0.05
C VAL A 59 4.66 -0.72 -1.21
N VAL A 60 4.66 0.36 -1.97
CA VAL A 60 3.97 0.48 -3.26
C VAL A 60 5.00 0.85 -4.32
N GLU A 61 5.15 0.02 -5.33
CA GLU A 61 6.04 0.24 -6.47
C GLU A 61 5.19 0.55 -7.71
N ALA A 62 5.50 1.64 -8.41
CA ALA A 62 4.78 2.04 -9.61
C ALA A 62 5.27 1.27 -10.85
N ASP A 63 4.34 0.80 -11.68
CA ASP A 63 4.67 0.27 -13.01
C ASP A 63 5.12 1.41 -13.94
N GLU A 64 5.46 1.08 -15.20
CA GLU A 64 5.91 2.05 -16.22
C GLU A 64 4.91 3.19 -16.45
N GLY A 65 3.60 2.92 -16.32
CA GLY A 65 2.54 3.92 -16.47
C GLY A 65 2.33 4.82 -15.26
N GLY A 66 3.07 4.62 -14.16
CA GLY A 66 2.81 5.26 -12.89
C GLY A 66 1.58 4.70 -12.15
N ILE A 67 1.39 5.15 -10.91
CA ILE A 67 0.22 4.82 -10.10
C ILE A 67 -0.24 6.02 -9.28
N GLU A 68 -1.54 6.30 -9.32
CA GLU A 68 -2.20 7.29 -8.48
C GLU A 68 -3.17 6.57 -7.54
N PHE A 69 -3.16 6.95 -6.27
CA PHE A 69 -4.06 6.35 -5.27
C PHE A 69 -4.34 7.34 -4.15
N VAL A 70 -5.50 7.16 -3.52
CA VAL A 70 -5.87 7.88 -2.31
C VAL A 70 -5.79 6.90 -1.15
N SER A 71 -5.16 7.32 -0.05
CA SER A 71 -5.05 6.51 1.16
C SER A 71 -5.66 7.23 2.35
N MET A 72 -6.52 6.53 3.08
CA MET A 72 -7.13 6.98 4.33
C MET A 72 -6.51 6.20 5.49
N LYS A 73 -6.00 6.92 6.48
CA LYS A 73 -5.58 6.34 7.76
C LYS A 73 -6.76 6.43 8.74
N THR A 74 -7.20 5.31 9.29
CA THR A 74 -8.24 5.34 10.33
C THR A 74 -7.70 6.02 11.59
N SER A 75 -8.54 6.74 12.33
CA SER A 75 -8.18 7.37 13.61
C SER A 75 -9.02 6.78 14.73
N SER A 76 -8.45 6.63 15.92
CA SER A 76 -9.18 6.26 17.13
C SER A 76 -9.62 7.47 17.97
N LYS A 77 -9.73 8.64 17.34
CA LYS A 77 -10.34 9.86 17.89
C LYS A 77 -11.56 10.21 17.05
#